data_AF-A0A0F9IGR5-F1
#
_entry.id   AF-A0A0F9IGR5-F1
#
_cell.length_a   1.000
_cell.length_b   1.000
_cell.length_c   1.000
_cell.angle_alpha   90.00
_cell.angle_beta   90.00
_cell.angle_gamma   90.00
#
_symmetry.space_group_name_H-M   'P 1'
#
loop_
_entity.id
_entity.type
_entity.pdbx_description
1 polymer ?
#
loop_
_entity_poly.entity_id
_entity_poly.type
_entity_poly.pdbx_seq_one_letter_code
_entity_poly.pdbx_strand_id
1 'polypeptide(L)'
;MSDSMVEYRRLVRLLKARRCELGFTQSDVCYCMGLTDNLVNRWENFRRFPKGPLLIKWAWELGLHLTVSLPCLDYTPTTDEVLGYTFKKIAQEAQKRLEERHPGAQKAPTRAEDAP
;
A
#
# COMPACT_ATOMS: atom_id res chain seq x y z
N MET A 1 14.44 -26.21 7.77
CA MET A 1 13.57 -25.17 7.18
C MET A 1 13.63 -23.97 8.09
N SER A 2 13.85 -22.76 7.57
CA SER A 2 13.87 -21.56 8.41
C SER A 2 12.48 -21.28 8.99
N ASP A 3 12.42 -20.76 10.22
CA ASP A 3 11.17 -20.40 10.92
C ASP A 3 10.29 -19.47 10.05
N SER A 4 10.92 -18.56 9.33
CA SER A 4 10.27 -17.64 8.39
C SER A 4 9.46 -18.35 7.28
N MET A 5 9.91 -19.50 6.79
CA MET A 5 9.17 -20.26 5.77
C MET A 5 7.96 -20.98 6.37
N VAL A 6 8.04 -21.42 7.63
CA VAL A 6 6.94 -22.10 8.32
C VAL A 6 5.78 -21.13 8.51
N GLU A 7 6.07 -19.93 9.03
CA GLU A 7 5.06 -18.89 9.24
C GLU A 7 4.46 -18.39 7.92
N TYR A 8 5.28 -18.20 6.87
CA TYR A 8 4.75 -17.86 5.55
C TYR A 8 3.79 -18.91 5.01
N ARG A 9 4.14 -20.21 5.13
CA ARG A 9 3.26 -21.30 4.67
C ARG A 9 1.97 -21.34 5.44
N ARG A 10 2.01 -21.07 6.74
CA ARG A 10 0.82 -20.97 7.59
C ARG A 10 -0.08 -19.82 7.14
N LEU A 11 0.48 -18.63 6.92
CA LEU A 11 -0.26 -17.47 6.44
C LEU A 11 -0.98 -17.75 5.10
N VAL A 12 -0.26 -18.29 4.12
CA VAL A 12 -0.85 -18.62 2.81
C VAL A 12 -1.98 -19.65 2.93
N ARG A 13 -1.85 -20.65 3.83
CA ARG A 13 -2.92 -21.62 4.09
C ARG A 13 -4.17 -20.97 4.69
N LEU A 14 -4.00 -19.99 5.59
CA LEU A 14 -5.12 -19.22 6.15
C LEU A 14 -5.83 -18.39 5.08
N LEU A 15 -5.07 -17.69 4.23
CA LEU A 15 -5.64 -16.93 3.11
C LEU A 15 -6.38 -17.84 2.12
N LYS A 16 -5.81 -19.01 1.80
CA LYS A 16 -6.44 -20.01 0.94
C LYS A 16 -7.74 -20.54 1.56
N ALA A 17 -7.73 -20.88 2.85
CA ALA A 17 -8.91 -21.36 3.56
C ALA A 17 -10.02 -20.31 3.53
N ARG A 18 -9.69 -19.05 3.85
CA ARG A 18 -10.64 -17.94 3.79
C ARG A 18 -11.22 -17.73 2.40
N ARG A 19 -10.40 -17.80 1.35
CA ARG A 19 -10.88 -17.74 -0.04
C ARG A 19 -11.91 -18.84 -0.33
N CYS A 20 -11.63 -20.07 0.10
CA CYS A 20 -12.55 -21.19 -0.07
C CYS A 20 -13.85 -21.00 0.72
N GLU A 21 -13.80 -20.47 1.94
CA GLU A 21 -15.00 -20.14 2.75
C GLU A 21 -15.92 -19.13 2.04
N LEU A 22 -15.33 -18.17 1.32
CA LEU A 22 -16.06 -17.17 0.54
C LEU A 22 -16.58 -17.71 -0.81
N GLY A 23 -16.24 -18.94 -1.18
CA GLY A 23 -16.60 -19.52 -2.47
C GLY A 23 -15.85 -18.92 -3.67
N PHE A 24 -14.78 -18.14 -3.43
CA PHE A 24 -14.01 -17.52 -4.51
C PHE A 24 -13.04 -18.51 -5.14
N THR A 25 -12.92 -18.46 -6.46
CA THR A 25 -11.82 -19.09 -7.20
C THR A 25 -10.56 -18.24 -7.11
N GLN A 26 -9.42 -18.79 -7.52
CA GLN A 26 -8.16 -18.03 -7.61
C GLN A 26 -8.25 -16.91 -8.64
N SER A 27 -9.02 -17.13 -9.72
CA SER A 27 -9.26 -16.12 -10.77
C SER A 27 -10.13 -14.99 -10.25
N ASP A 28 -11.16 -15.27 -9.45
CA ASP A 28 -12.01 -14.23 -8.84
C ASP A 28 -11.16 -13.27 -7.99
N VAL A 29 -10.26 -13.82 -7.16
CA VAL A 29 -9.36 -12.98 -6.35
C VAL A 29 -8.37 -12.21 -7.24
N CYS A 30 -7.82 -12.82 -8.30
CA CYS A 30 -6.98 -12.07 -9.24
C CYS A 30 -7.74 -10.91 -9.88
N TYR A 31 -8.99 -11.13 -10.27
CA TYR A 31 -9.87 -10.13 -10.85
C TYR A 31 -10.16 -8.98 -9.87
N CYS A 32 -10.58 -9.28 -8.64
CA CYS A 32 -10.79 -8.26 -7.59
C CYS A 32 -9.51 -7.45 -7.31
N MET A 33 -8.35 -8.12 -7.35
CA MET A 33 -7.06 -7.47 -7.15
C MET A 33 -6.56 -6.70 -8.39
N GLY A 34 -7.19 -6.80 -9.56
CA GLY A 34 -6.70 -6.22 -10.81
C GLY A 34 -5.37 -6.84 -11.28
N LEU A 35 -5.21 -8.15 -11.08
CA LEU A 35 -3.99 -8.91 -11.39
C LEU A 35 -4.22 -9.85 -12.57
N THR A 36 -3.11 -10.28 -13.20
CA THR A 36 -3.14 -11.35 -14.20
C THR A 36 -3.66 -12.64 -13.58
N ASP A 37 -4.50 -13.34 -14.33
CA ASP A 37 -4.91 -14.71 -14.02
C ASP A 37 -3.66 -15.56 -13.74
N ASN A 38 -3.72 -16.40 -12.69
CA ASN A 38 -2.66 -17.29 -12.21
C ASN A 38 -1.68 -16.71 -11.15
N LEU A 39 -1.79 -15.44 -10.71
CA LEU A 39 -0.87 -14.94 -9.67
C LEU A 39 -1.17 -15.55 -8.28
N VAL A 40 -2.45 -15.61 -7.90
CA VAL A 40 -2.90 -16.24 -6.64
C VAL A 40 -2.56 -17.73 -6.62
N ASN A 41 -2.72 -18.44 -7.74
CA ASN A 41 -2.32 -19.85 -7.86
C ASN A 41 -0.84 -20.07 -7.54
N ARG A 42 0.04 -19.19 -8.04
CA ARG A 42 1.48 -19.26 -7.76
C ARG A 42 1.80 -18.99 -6.29
N TRP A 43 1.05 -18.10 -5.64
CA TRP A 43 1.21 -17.83 -4.20
C TRP A 43 0.75 -19.01 -3.35
N GLU A 44 -0.44 -19.56 -3.63
CA GLU A 44 -1.00 -20.70 -2.90
C GLU A 44 -0.17 -21.98 -3.01
N ASN A 45 0.52 -22.16 -4.14
CA ASN A 45 1.41 -23.30 -4.37
C ASN A 45 2.87 -23.02 -4.01
N PHE A 46 3.17 -21.90 -3.35
CA PHE A 46 4.52 -21.52 -2.92
C PHE A 46 5.54 -21.44 -4.06
N ARG A 47 5.07 -21.21 -5.30
CA ARG A 47 5.92 -21.04 -6.48
C ARG A 47 6.50 -19.62 -6.56
N ARG A 48 5.83 -18.65 -5.93
CA ARG A 48 6.25 -17.25 -5.87
C ARG A 48 5.80 -16.63 -4.57
N PHE A 49 6.55 -15.64 -4.08
CA PHE A 49 6.15 -14.81 -2.95
C PHE A 49 5.43 -13.54 -3.47
N PRO A 50 4.30 -13.14 -2.86
CA PRO A 50 3.73 -11.82 -3.09
C PRO A 50 4.68 -10.76 -2.53
N LYS A 51 4.76 -9.60 -3.20
CA LYS A 51 5.36 -8.40 -2.61
C LYS A 51 4.45 -7.91 -1.48
N GLY A 52 5.01 -7.24 -0.47
CA GLY A 52 4.26 -6.76 0.71
C GLY A 52 2.90 -6.11 0.40
N PRO A 53 2.83 -5.09 -0.48
CA PRO A 53 1.55 -4.45 -0.83
C PRO A 53 0.51 -5.41 -1.45
N LEU A 54 0.96 -6.40 -2.23
CA LEU A 54 0.07 -7.40 -2.83
C LEU A 54 -0.43 -8.41 -1.80
N LEU A 55 0.38 -8.74 -0.80
CA LEU A 55 -0.05 -9.59 0.30
C LEU A 55 -1.12 -8.89 1.15
N ILE A 56 -0.94 -7.59 1.42
CA ILE A 56 -1.94 -6.74 2.09
C ILE A 56 -3.22 -6.68 1.30
N LYS A 57 -3.14 -6.38 0.00
CA LYS A 57 -4.31 -6.35 -0.87
C LYS A 57 -5.01 -7.71 -0.93
N TRP A 58 -4.27 -8.81 -0.99
CA TRP A 58 -4.86 -10.14 -1.01
C TRP A 58 -5.66 -10.43 0.27
N ALA A 59 -5.12 -10.09 1.44
CA ALA A 59 -5.86 -10.21 2.70
C ALA A 59 -7.12 -9.32 2.70
N TRP A 60 -7.00 -8.08 2.21
CA TRP A 60 -8.10 -7.13 2.14
C TRP A 60 -9.28 -7.64 1.30
N GLU A 61 -9.02 -8.17 0.09
CA GLU A 61 -10.08 -8.73 -0.77
C GLU A 61 -10.78 -9.97 -0.16
N LEU A 62 -10.16 -10.59 0.84
CA LEU A 62 -10.73 -11.71 1.60
C LEU A 62 -11.43 -11.27 2.90
N GLY A 63 -11.57 -9.96 3.12
CA GLY A 63 -12.16 -9.38 4.31
C GLY A 63 -11.29 -9.54 5.56
N LEU A 64 -9.96 -9.64 5.39
CA LEU A 64 -9.00 -9.78 6.46
C LEU A 64 -8.11 -8.53 6.56
N HIS A 65 -7.57 -8.31 7.75
CA HIS A 65 -6.57 -7.29 8.00
C HIS A 65 -5.24 -7.94 8.42
N LEU A 66 -4.14 -7.52 7.81
CA LEU A 66 -2.80 -7.95 8.21
C LEU A 66 -2.21 -6.98 9.21
N THR A 67 -1.82 -7.50 10.37
CA THR A 67 -1.08 -6.75 11.39
C THR A 67 0.38 -7.16 11.33
N VAL A 68 1.27 -6.21 11.09
CA VAL A 68 2.72 -6.42 11.19
C VAL A 68 3.14 -5.91 12.55
N SER A 69 3.50 -6.83 13.45
CA SER A 69 4.19 -6.49 14.69
C SER A 69 5.68 -6.65 14.48
N LEU A 70 6.44 -5.59 14.76
CA LEU A 70 7.88 -5.69 14.94
C LEU A 70 8.11 -6.17 16.38
N PRO A 71 8.78 -7.31 16.60
CA PRO A 71 8.95 -7.85 17.95
C PRO A 71 9.77 -6.96 18.89
N CYS A 72 10.40 -5.90 18.39
CA CYS A 72 11.15 -4.93 19.20
C CYS A 72 11.55 -3.73 18.34
N LEU A 73 10.69 -2.71 18.23
CA LEU A 73 11.22 -1.38 18.46
C LEU A 73 11.18 -1.23 19.97
N ASP A 74 12.33 -1.10 20.61
CA ASP A 74 12.36 -0.49 21.93
C ASP A 74 11.85 0.93 21.73
N TYR A 75 10.53 1.10 21.89
CA TYR A 75 9.89 2.40 21.83
C TYR A 75 10.39 3.15 23.05
N THR A 76 11.41 3.96 22.82
CA THR A 76 12.00 4.83 23.84
C THR A 76 11.42 6.23 23.64
N PRO A 77 11.43 7.09 24.67
CA PRO A 77 11.08 8.49 24.52
C PRO A 77 11.85 9.18 23.38
N THR A 78 13.09 8.74 23.11
CA THR A 78 13.89 9.22 21.98
C THR A 78 13.26 8.85 20.62
N THR A 79 12.57 7.72 20.52
CA THR A 79 11.82 7.32 19.32
C THR A 79 10.67 8.28 19.04
N ASP A 80 9.99 8.81 20.07
CA ASP A 80 8.94 9.83 19.92
C ASP A 80 9.49 11.15 19.38
N GLU A 81 10.64 11.58 19.86
CA GLU A 81 11.29 12.79 19.38
C GLU A 81 11.70 12.66 17.90
N VAL A 82 12.27 11.51 17.52
CA VAL A 82 12.69 11.24 16.15
C VAL A 82 11.48 11.15 15.22
N LEU A 83 10.40 10.48 15.63
CA LEU A 83 9.18 10.38 14.85
C LEU A 83 8.50 11.76 14.72
N GLY A 84 8.37 12.49 15.83
CA GLY A 84 7.82 13.85 15.84
C GLY A 84 8.59 14.79 14.92
N TYR A 85 9.94 14.75 14.98
CA TYR A 85 10.80 15.51 14.08
C TYR A 85 10.57 15.12 12.61
N THR A 86 10.51 13.82 12.33
CA THR A 86 10.35 13.30 10.97
C THR A 86 8.99 13.71 10.38
N PHE A 87 7.90 13.55 11.12
CA PHE A 87 6.58 14.00 10.70
C PHE A 87 6.52 15.50 10.47
N LYS A 88 7.13 16.30 11.35
CA LYS A 88 7.23 17.76 11.19
C LYS A 88 7.98 18.13 9.91
N LYS A 89 9.10 17.46 9.61
CA LYS A 89 9.89 17.71 8.39
C LYS A 89 9.11 17.37 7.12
N ILE A 90 8.41 16.23 7.11
CA ILE A 90 7.58 15.81 5.98
C ILE A 90 6.45 16.82 5.74
N ALA A 91 5.78 17.27 6.80
CA ALA A 91 4.71 18.27 6.71
C ALA A 91 5.23 19.63 6.18
N GLN A 92 6.39 20.09 6.65
CA GLN A 92 7.01 21.32 6.18
C GLN A 92 7.40 21.27 4.70
N GLU A 93 8.00 20.16 4.26
CA GLU A 93 8.35 19.96 2.85
C GLU A 93 7.11 19.87 1.95
N ALA A 94 6.04 19.22 2.42
CA ALA A 94 4.76 19.17 1.69
C ALA A 94 4.13 20.57 1.53
N GLN A 95 4.16 21.38 2.59
CA GLN A 95 3.65 22.77 2.56
C GLN A 95 4.47 23.65 1.61
N LYS A 96 5.79 23.58 1.69
CA LYS A 96 6.69 24.32 0.79
C LYS A 96 6.41 23.97 -0.68
N ARG A 97 6.23 22.69 -1.01
CA ARG A 97 5.89 22.25 -2.38
C ARG A 97 4.53 22.75 -2.85
N LEU A 98 3.58 22.98 -1.95
CA LEU A 98 2.27 23.56 -2.28
C LEU A 98 2.41 25.05 -2.61
N GLU A 99 3.22 25.77 -1.83
CA GLU A 99 3.50 27.20 -2.02
C GLU A 99 4.32 27.46 -3.31
N GLU A 100 5.32 26.61 -3.58
CA GLU A 100 6.15 26.68 -4.80
C GLU A 100 5.40 26.29 -6.09
N ARG A 101 4.20 25.68 -5.98
CA ARG A 101 3.31 25.44 -7.13
C ARG A 101 2.51 26.68 -7.54
N HIS A 102 2.53 27.76 -6.76
CA HIS A 102 1.81 29.02 -7.06
C HIS A 102 2.70 30.25 -7.30
N PRO A 103 3.70 30.26 -8.21
CA PRO A 103 4.24 31.51 -8.73
C PRO A 103 3.63 31.79 -10.11
N GLY A 104 2.68 32.73 -10.16
CA GLY A 104 2.36 33.45 -11.39
C GLY A 104 1.07 33.05 -12.12
N ALA A 105 -0.10 33.28 -11.49
CA ALA A 105 -1.26 33.73 -12.26
C ALA A 105 -1.07 35.23 -12.58
N GLN A 106 -0.14 35.56 -13.47
CA GLN A 106 -0.06 36.91 -14.05
C GLN A 106 -1.15 37.05 -15.11
N LYS A 107 -1.96 38.11 -14.93
CA LYS A 107 -3.12 38.52 -15.74
C LYS A 107 -2.90 38.36 -17.24
N ALA A 108 -3.86 37.74 -17.92
CA ALA A 108 -4.00 37.81 -19.36
C ALA A 108 -4.20 39.27 -19.81
N PRO A 109 -3.55 39.72 -20.90
CA PRO A 109 -3.77 41.06 -21.43
C PRO A 109 -5.18 41.14 -22.06
N THR A 110 -5.97 42.08 -21.57
CA THR A 110 -7.25 42.47 -22.17
C THR A 110 -6.99 43.00 -23.58
N ARG A 111 -7.37 42.22 -24.61
CA ARG A 111 -7.40 42.67 -26.00
C ARG A 111 -8.60 43.60 -26.16
N ALA A 112 -8.35 44.90 -26.26
CA ALA A 112 -9.33 45.84 -26.78
C ALA A 112 -9.44 45.59 -28.29
N GLU A 113 -10.61 45.15 -28.74
CA GLU A 113 -10.99 45.13 -30.15
C GLU A 113 -11.46 46.54 -30.54
N ASP A 114 -10.65 47.22 -31.35
CA ASP A 114 -11.12 48.08 -32.45
C ASP A 114 -11.99 47.21 -33.40
N ALA A 115 -13.07 47.63 -34.02
CA ALA A 115 -13.74 48.92 -34.19
C ALA A 115 -15.15 48.62 -34.75
N PRO A 116 -15.83 49.59 -35.37
CA PRO A 116 -15.75 49.55 -36.85
C PRO A 116 -15.21 50.83 -37.48
#